data_AF-A0A5J4T067-F1
#
_entry.id   AF-A0A5J4T067-F1
#
_cell.length_a   1.000
_cell.length_b   1.000
_cell.length_c   1.000
_cell.angle_alpha   90.00
_cell.angle_beta   90.00
_cell.angle_gamma   90.00
#
_symmetry.space_group_name_H-M   'P 1'
#
loop_
_entity.id
_entity.type
_entity.pdbx_description
1 polymer ?
#
loop_
_entity_poly.entity_id
_entity_poly.type
_entity_poly.pdbx_seq_one_letter_code
_entity_poly.pdbx_strand_id
1 'polypeptide(L)'
;MIFRGKRLDDNGPMAASLIELQRRYPNDAFLNYIKQTGDHISYAEPRLVDGTIARLWPHVNTVWADDAFMAISFLSRMGRMTGDNKYFDDDDDAANQVLNYNQYLWCPEKQL
;
A
#
# COMPACT_ATOMS: atom_id res chain seq x y z
N MET A 1 -11.74 16.60 6.95
CA MET A 1 -10.57 15.70 6.92
C MET A 1 -9.36 16.56 6.57
N ILE A 2 -8.28 16.50 7.35
CA ILE A 2 -7.03 17.25 7.09
C ILE A 2 -6.02 16.24 6.55
N PHE A 3 -5.45 16.51 5.38
CA PHE A 3 -4.36 15.71 4.81
C PHE A 3 -3.13 15.79 5.71
N ARG A 4 -2.71 14.66 6.29
CA ARG A 4 -1.58 14.61 7.24
C ARG A 4 -0.34 13.95 6.65
N GLY A 5 -0.50 13.17 5.59
CA GLY A 5 0.58 12.39 4.99
C GLY A 5 1.13 11.31 5.91
N LYS A 6 0.35 10.85 6.90
CA LYS A 6 0.83 9.96 7.98
C LYS A 6 0.14 8.59 7.99
N ARG A 7 -0.77 8.35 7.06
CA ARG A 7 -1.50 7.09 6.95
C ARG A 7 -1.60 6.67 5.51
N LEU A 8 -1.82 5.38 5.32
CA LEU A 8 -2.17 4.80 4.03
C LEU A 8 -3.31 5.56 3.32
N ASP A 9 -4.34 5.97 4.08
CA ASP A 9 -5.50 6.75 3.60
C ASP A 9 -5.10 8.10 2.98
N ASP A 10 -4.03 8.73 3.49
CA ASP A 10 -3.56 10.00 2.96
C ASP A 10 -2.80 9.79 1.64
N ASN A 11 -2.00 8.72 1.55
CA ASN A 11 -0.89 8.65 0.60
C ASN A 11 -1.08 7.63 -0.53
N GLY A 12 -1.61 6.44 -0.24
CA GLY A 12 -1.53 5.27 -1.12
C GLY A 12 -2.15 5.50 -2.51
N PRO A 13 -3.48 5.74 -2.61
CA PRO A 13 -4.15 5.90 -3.91
C PRO A 13 -3.71 7.15 -4.67
N MET A 14 -3.38 8.23 -3.96
CA MET A 14 -2.86 9.44 -4.58
C MET A 14 -1.50 9.18 -5.21
N ALA A 15 -0.56 8.58 -4.48
CA ALA A 15 0.75 8.22 -5.02
C ALA A 15 0.64 7.22 -6.17
N ALA A 16 -0.25 6.23 -6.06
CA ALA A 16 -0.55 5.29 -7.14
C ALA A 16 -0.96 6.01 -8.44
N SER A 17 -1.80 7.04 -8.32
CA SER A 17 -2.23 7.87 -9.46
C SER A 17 -1.09 8.76 -9.98
N LEU A 18 -0.27 9.30 -9.08
CA LEU A 18 0.89 10.10 -9.44
C LEU A 18 1.97 9.29 -10.15
N ILE A 19 2.11 7.98 -9.90
CA ILE A 19 3.01 7.11 -10.67
C ILE A 19 2.64 7.12 -12.15
N GLU A 20 1.35 7.02 -12.48
CA GLU A 20 0.90 7.06 -13.88
C GLU A 20 1.15 8.44 -14.51
N LEU A 21 0.94 9.53 -13.77
CA LEU A 21 1.27 10.87 -14.24
C LEU A 21 2.78 11.05 -14.42
N GLN A 22 3.60 10.61 -13.47
CA GLN A 22 5.05 10.71 -13.54
C GLN A 22 5.62 10.00 -14.78
N ARG A 23 5.03 8.86 -15.18
CA ARG A 23 5.44 8.13 -16.39
C ARG A 23 5.10 8.86 -17.69
N ARG A 24 4.05 9.67 -17.71
CA ARG A 24 3.58 10.41 -18.91
C ARG A 24 4.10 11.85 -18.96
N TYR A 25 4.18 12.49 -17.81
CA TYR A 25 4.50 13.89 -17.60
C TYR A 25 5.43 14.02 -16.38
N PRO A 26 6.72 13.72 -16.53
CA PRO A 26 7.66 13.71 -15.42
C PRO A 26 7.70 15.07 -14.70
N ASN A 27 7.61 15.04 -13.37
CA ASN A 27 7.69 16.21 -12.52
C ASN A 27 8.30 15.83 -11.16
N ASP A 28 9.30 16.58 -10.71
CA ASP A 28 9.99 16.28 -9.45
C ASP A 28 9.06 16.29 -8.23
N ALA A 29 8.00 17.11 -8.24
CA ALA A 29 7.01 17.11 -7.17
C ALA A 29 6.25 15.79 -7.08
N PHE A 30 5.89 15.18 -8.22
CA PHE A 30 5.23 13.88 -8.24
C PHE A 30 6.19 12.80 -7.76
N LEU A 31 7.42 12.79 -8.27
CA LEU A 31 8.45 11.84 -7.87
C LEU A 31 8.74 11.91 -6.36
N ASN A 32 8.82 13.11 -5.80
CA ASN A 32 9.04 13.30 -4.37
C ASN A 32 7.88 12.73 -3.54
N TYR A 33 6.63 12.96 -3.95
CA TYR A 33 5.46 12.40 -3.27
C TYR A 33 5.43 10.86 -3.32
N ILE A 34 5.73 10.30 -4.50
CA ILE A 34 5.79 8.85 -4.72
C ILE A 34 6.84 8.22 -3.81
N LYS A 35 8.04 8.81 -3.74
CA LYS A 35 9.13 8.33 -2.88
C LYS A 35 8.76 8.39 -1.40
N GLN A 36 8.22 9.52 -0.94
CA GLN A 36 7.76 9.66 0.45
C GLN A 36 6.69 8.62 0.81
N THR A 37 5.79 8.31 -0.11
CA THR A 37 4.77 7.27 0.09
C THR A 37 5.40 5.88 0.15
N GLY A 38 6.35 5.59 -0.74
CA GLY A 38 7.10 4.33 -0.73
C GLY A 38 7.85 4.11 0.58
N ASP A 39 8.56 5.12 1.06
CA ASP A 39 9.26 5.05 2.35
C ASP A 39 8.29 4.84 3.52
N HIS A 40 7.13 5.51 3.50
CA HIS A 40 6.11 5.34 4.52
C HIS A 40 5.57 3.91 4.57
N ILE A 41 5.23 3.33 3.43
CA ILE A 41 4.67 1.96 3.35
C ILE A 41 5.72 0.90 3.75
N SER A 42 6.99 1.13 3.40
CA SER A 42 8.06 0.16 3.67
C SER A 42 8.51 0.19 5.13
N TYR A 43 8.52 1.37 5.77
CA TYR A 43 9.17 1.52 7.09
C TYR A 43 8.28 2.03 8.22
N ALA A 44 7.18 2.72 7.92
CA ALA A 44 6.37 3.40 8.92
C ALA A 44 4.99 2.76 9.15
N GLU A 45 4.42 2.11 8.13
CA GLU A 45 3.11 1.48 8.27
C GLU A 45 3.21 0.23 9.17
N PRO A 46 2.36 0.10 10.20
CA PRO A 46 2.39 -1.07 11.08
C PRO A 46 2.03 -2.35 10.32
N ARG A 47 2.70 -3.44 10.69
CA ARG A 47 2.48 -4.76 10.09
C ARG A 47 2.31 -5.83 11.15
N LEU A 48 1.54 -6.86 10.81
CA LEU A 48 1.52 -8.13 11.53
C LEU A 48 2.85 -8.86 11.35
N VAL A 49 3.04 -9.93 12.13
CA VAL A 49 4.26 -10.75 12.09
C VAL A 49 4.51 -11.40 10.72
N ASP A 50 3.45 -11.61 9.94
CA ASP A 50 3.49 -12.18 8.59
C ASP A 50 3.59 -11.12 7.49
N GLY A 51 3.88 -9.86 7.86
CA GLY A 51 4.04 -8.75 6.92
C GLY A 51 2.74 -8.06 6.49
N THR A 52 1.57 -8.55 6.90
CA THR A 52 0.27 -7.94 6.55
C THR A 52 0.14 -6.54 7.11
N ILE A 53 -0.23 -5.56 6.29
CA ILE A 53 -0.46 -4.19 6.76
C ILE A 53 -1.66 -4.16 7.70
N ALA A 54 -1.47 -3.53 8.86
CA ALA A 54 -2.46 -3.46 9.93
C ALA A 54 -2.45 -2.10 10.63
N ARG A 55 -3.52 -1.82 11.38
CA ARG A 55 -3.70 -0.58 12.12
C ARG A 55 -3.46 -0.77 13.61
N LEU A 56 -2.96 0.30 14.25
CA LEU A 56 -2.80 0.39 15.71
C LEU A 56 -4.06 0.94 16.42
N TRP A 57 -5.06 1.39 15.67
CA TRP A 57 -6.29 2.00 16.18
C TRP A 57 -7.47 1.60 15.28
N PRO A 58 -8.68 1.31 15.84
CA PRO A 58 -9.08 1.43 17.25
C PRO A 58 -8.54 0.33 18.16
N HIS A 59 -8.09 -0.78 17.59
CA HIS A 59 -7.37 -1.84 18.30
C HIS A 59 -6.03 -2.11 17.62
N VAL A 60 -5.05 -2.57 18.41
CA VAL A 60 -3.73 -2.93 17.90
C VAL A 60 -3.84 -4.18 17.03
N ASN A 61 -3.07 -4.25 15.94
CA ASN A 61 -3.03 -5.38 15.01
C ASN A 61 -4.38 -5.65 14.31
N THR A 62 -5.09 -4.58 13.94
CA THR A 62 -6.37 -4.70 13.22
C THR A 62 -6.16 -4.63 11.71
N VAL A 63 -6.58 -5.64 10.98
CA VAL A 63 -6.56 -5.68 9.51
C VAL A 63 -7.85 -5.03 8.98
N TRP A 64 -7.72 -4.07 8.07
CA TRP A 64 -8.86 -3.37 7.45
C TRP A 64 -8.92 -3.69 5.95
N ALA A 65 -10.11 -3.97 5.42
CA ALA A 65 -10.30 -4.29 4.02
C ALA A 65 -9.86 -3.16 3.08
N ASP A 66 -10.03 -1.92 3.51
CA ASP A 66 -9.69 -0.71 2.76
C ASP A 66 -8.18 -0.64 2.49
N ASP A 67 -7.35 -1.08 3.45
CA ASP A 67 -5.89 -1.02 3.36
C ASP A 67 -5.35 -1.89 2.23
N ALA A 68 -6.06 -2.95 1.85
CA ALA A 68 -5.75 -3.74 0.66
C ALA A 68 -5.74 -2.83 -0.58
N PHE A 69 -6.79 -2.05 -0.80
CA PHE A 69 -6.84 -1.11 -1.93
C PHE A 69 -5.78 -0.02 -1.81
N MET A 70 -5.64 0.58 -0.62
CA MET A 70 -4.71 1.71 -0.40
C MET A 70 -3.25 1.31 -0.64
N ALA A 71 -2.80 0.14 -0.18
CA ALA A 71 -1.42 -0.33 -0.34
C ALA A 71 -1.18 -0.98 -1.70
N ILE A 72 -2.00 -1.97 -2.10
CA ILE A 72 -1.74 -2.81 -3.27
C ILE A 72 -1.77 -1.97 -4.55
N SER A 73 -2.65 -0.95 -4.61
CA SER A 73 -2.71 -0.04 -5.75
C SER A 73 -1.41 0.75 -5.96
N PHE A 74 -0.72 1.11 -4.88
CA PHE A 74 0.59 1.78 -4.92
C PHE A 74 1.71 0.77 -5.21
N LEU A 75 1.81 -0.32 -4.44
CA LEU A 75 2.89 -1.30 -4.54
C LEU A 75 3.00 -1.89 -5.96
N SER A 76 1.88 -2.33 -6.53
CA SER A 76 1.85 -2.90 -7.89
C SER A 76 2.32 -1.91 -8.97
N ARG A 77 1.97 -0.63 -8.84
CA ARG A 77 2.40 0.43 -9.77
C ARG A 77 3.85 0.83 -9.54
N MET A 78 4.30 0.81 -8.28
CA MET A 78 5.69 1.10 -7.92
C MET A 78 6.61 0.06 -8.52
N GLY A 79 6.30 -1.24 -8.33
CA GLY A 79 7.04 -2.33 -8.96
C GLY A 79 7.10 -2.21 -10.48
N ARG A 80 6.01 -1.81 -11.14
CA ARG A 80 6.01 -1.57 -12.58
C ARG A 80 6.87 -0.37 -12.99
N MET A 81 6.85 0.71 -12.21
CA MET A 81 7.60 1.93 -12.51
C MET A 81 9.11 1.71 -12.34
N THR A 82 9.52 0.96 -11.31
CA THR A 82 10.94 0.73 -10.98
C THR A 82 11.52 -0.50 -11.66
N GLY A 83 10.70 -1.49 -12.00
CA GLY A 83 11.16 -2.82 -12.42
C GLY A 83 11.78 -3.64 -11.28
N ASP A 84 11.52 -3.24 -10.03
CA ASP A 84 12.07 -3.89 -8.83
C ASP A 84 11.09 -4.96 -8.33
N ASN A 85 11.51 -6.23 -8.37
CA ASN A 85 10.67 -7.37 -8.04
C ASN A 85 10.27 -7.44 -6.56
N LYS A 86 10.95 -6.72 -5.67
CA LYS A 86 10.59 -6.72 -4.24
C LYS A 86 9.15 -6.22 -3.98
N TYR A 87 8.62 -5.40 -4.88
CA TYR A 87 7.24 -4.91 -4.80
C TYR A 87 6.20 -5.95 -5.25
N PHE A 88 6.64 -7.08 -5.79
CA PHE A 88 5.81 -8.18 -6.30
C PHE A 88 5.95 -9.49 -5.52
N ASP A 89 7.17 -9.85 -5.08
CA ASP A 89 7.48 -11.21 -4.60
C ASP A 89 8.17 -11.33 -3.21
N ASP A 90 8.48 -10.22 -2.51
CA ASP A 90 9.19 -10.22 -1.20
C ASP A 90 8.28 -9.78 -0.01
N ASP A 91 8.84 -9.65 1.21
CA ASP A 91 8.11 -9.29 2.45
C ASP A 91 7.32 -7.95 2.38
N ASP A 92 7.62 -7.09 1.40
CA ASP A 92 6.99 -5.79 1.13
C ASP A 92 6.09 -5.79 -0.13
N ASP A 93 5.61 -6.96 -0.55
CA ASP A 93 5.02 -7.10 -1.87
C ASP A 93 3.51 -6.87 -1.94
N ALA A 94 3.01 -6.68 -3.15
CA ALA A 94 1.60 -6.64 -3.45
C ALA A 94 0.92 -8.02 -3.34
N ALA A 95 1.63 -9.12 -3.58
CA ALA A 95 1.06 -10.46 -3.69
C ALA A 95 0.69 -11.07 -2.33
N ASN A 96 1.62 -11.07 -1.38
CA ASN A 96 1.40 -11.44 0.02
C ASN A 96 0.31 -10.60 0.66
N GLN A 97 0.23 -9.29 0.37
CA GLN A 97 -0.91 -8.50 0.85
C GLN A 97 -2.23 -9.06 0.32
N VAL A 98 -2.36 -9.35 -0.99
CA VAL A 98 -3.58 -9.98 -1.55
C VAL A 98 -3.91 -11.29 -0.84
N LEU A 99 -2.91 -12.18 -0.70
CA LEU A 99 -3.09 -13.50 -0.09
C LEU A 99 -3.52 -13.39 1.38
N ASN A 100 -2.86 -12.53 2.15
CA ASN A 100 -3.13 -12.36 3.58
C ASN A 100 -4.46 -11.65 3.82
N TYR A 101 -4.80 -10.60 3.05
CA TYR A 101 -6.11 -9.97 3.14
C TYR A 101 -7.23 -10.97 2.82
N ASN A 102 -7.04 -11.81 1.81
CA ASN A 102 -7.99 -12.89 1.52
C ASN A 102 -8.06 -13.88 2.70
N GLN A 103 -6.93 -14.31 3.26
CA GLN A 103 -6.92 -15.20 4.42
C GLN A 103 -7.65 -14.61 5.65
N TYR A 104 -7.46 -13.31 5.94
CA TYR A 104 -8.00 -12.68 7.14
C TYR A 104 -9.44 -12.18 7.00
N LEU A 105 -9.84 -11.75 5.80
CA LEU A 105 -11.10 -11.00 5.62
C LEU A 105 -12.14 -11.74 4.78
N TRP A 106 -11.75 -12.72 3.96
CA TRP A 106 -12.70 -13.43 3.10
C TRP A 106 -13.64 -14.33 3.89
N CYS A 107 -14.94 -14.19 3.64
CA CYS A 107 -15.98 -15.09 4.13
C CYS A 107 -16.44 -16.01 2.99
N PRO A 108 -15.98 -17.28 2.93
CA PRO A 108 -16.28 -18.18 1.82
C PRO A 108 -17.77 -18.50 1.69
N GLU A 109 -18.52 -18.50 2.78
CA GLU A 109 -19.96 -18.74 2.80
C GLU A 109 -20.75 -17.62 2.13
N LYS A 110 -20.24 -16.39 2.18
CA LYS A 110 -20.88 -15.20 1.62
C LYS A 110 -20.26 -14.74 0.31
N GLN A 111 -19.07 -15.25 -0.02
CA GLN A 111 -18.25 -14.81 -1.14
C GLN A 111 -17.95 -13.30 -1.11
N LEU A 112 -17.62 -12.79 0.08
CA LEU A 112 -17.33 -11.38 0.35
C LEU A 112 -16.19 -11.25 1.36
#